data_AF-A0A1T8VGI5-F1
#
_entry.id   AF-A0A1T8VGI5-F1
#
_cell.length_a   1.000
_cell.length_b   1.000
_cell.length_c   1.000
_cell.angle_alpha   90.00
_cell.angle_beta   90.00
_cell.angle_gamma   90.00
#
_symmetry.space_group_name_H-M   'P 1'
#
loop_
_entity.id
_entity.type
_entity.pdbx_description
1 polymer ?
#
loop_
_entity_poly.entity_id
_entity_poly.type
_entity_poly.pdbx_seq_one_letter_code
_entity_poly.pdbx_strand_id
1 'polypeptide(L)'
;MTRDECEQYNTAQGFPEVVKSAGEICPWHSDVEWRQIKADPEQWQRVVAADRALRHIPGLDNEAFLHKARIPLEEVNFSDEAADAERPSCSPYGCRSGVDTDSISAPSLFDDDWIDVERTA
;
A
#
# COMPACT_ATOMS: atom_id res chain seq x y z
N MET A 1 -14.92 -3.80 -12.89
CA MET A 1 -14.11 -4.83 -12.21
C MET A 1 -13.40 -4.19 -11.05
N THR A 2 -14.11 -4.07 -9.93
CA THR A 2 -13.62 -3.62 -8.64
C THR A 2 -12.82 -4.73 -7.95
N ARG A 3 -12.17 -4.41 -6.82
CA ARG A 3 -11.51 -5.41 -5.97
C ARG A 3 -12.48 -6.51 -5.55
N ASP A 4 -13.66 -6.14 -5.07
CA ASP A 4 -14.69 -7.07 -4.61
C ASP A 4 -15.18 -7.99 -5.75
N GLU A 5 -15.34 -7.45 -6.96
CA GLU A 5 -15.71 -8.24 -8.14
C GLU A 5 -14.61 -9.26 -8.50
N CYS A 6 -13.33 -8.89 -8.33
CA CYS A 6 -12.20 -9.80 -8.54
C CYS A 6 -12.12 -10.90 -7.47
N GLU A 7 -12.34 -10.55 -6.19
CA GLU A 7 -12.36 -11.51 -5.09
C GLU A 7 -13.51 -12.52 -5.26
N GLN A 8 -14.72 -12.03 -5.60
CA GLN A 8 -15.87 -12.89 -5.92
C GLN A 8 -15.58 -13.84 -7.07
N TYR A 9 -14.93 -13.35 -8.14
CA TYR A 9 -14.52 -14.19 -9.26
C TYR A 9 -13.53 -15.28 -8.80
N ASN A 10 -12.51 -14.93 -8.02
CA ASN A 10 -11.52 -15.90 -7.53
C ASN A 10 -12.15 -16.98 -6.66
N THR A 11 -13.04 -16.59 -5.74
CA THR A 11 -13.80 -17.55 -4.92
C THR A 11 -14.68 -18.44 -5.79
N ALA A 12 -15.36 -17.90 -6.81
CA ALA A 12 -16.17 -18.68 -7.74
C ALA A 12 -15.36 -19.68 -8.56
N GLN A 13 -14.08 -19.39 -8.85
CA GLN A 13 -13.16 -20.31 -9.51
C GLN A 13 -12.54 -21.36 -8.55
N GLY A 14 -12.85 -21.29 -7.25
CA GLY A 14 -12.33 -22.21 -6.23
C GLY A 14 -10.90 -21.88 -5.77
N PHE A 15 -10.41 -20.67 -6.04
CA PHE A 15 -9.16 -20.20 -5.43
C PHE A 15 -9.39 -19.88 -3.95
N PRO A 16 -8.39 -20.15 -3.08
CA PRO A 16 -8.44 -19.75 -1.68
C PRO A 16 -8.43 -18.22 -1.55
N GLU A 17 -8.75 -17.73 -0.36
CA GLU A 17 -8.67 -16.30 -0.04
C GLU A 17 -7.28 -15.74 -0.42
N VAL A 18 -7.30 -14.72 -1.27
CA VAL A 18 -6.08 -14.11 -1.81
C VAL A 18 -5.59 -13.06 -0.81
N VAL A 19 -4.52 -13.40 -0.09
CA VAL A 19 -3.86 -12.48 0.83
C VAL A 19 -3.07 -11.40 0.09
N LYS A 20 -2.89 -10.24 0.72
CA LYS A 20 -1.97 -9.20 0.23
C LYS A 20 -0.54 -9.76 0.15
N SER A 21 0.18 -9.46 -0.92
CA SER A 21 1.57 -9.87 -1.11
C SER A 21 2.59 -9.01 -0.34
N ALA A 22 2.16 -8.34 0.74
CA ALA A 22 3.01 -7.45 1.53
C ALA A 22 3.96 -8.27 2.40
N GLY A 23 5.26 -8.05 2.26
CA GLY A 23 6.28 -8.63 3.15
C GLY A 23 6.42 -7.88 4.46
N GLU A 24 7.11 -8.45 5.45
CA GLU A 24 7.19 -7.95 6.84
C GLU A 24 7.74 -6.51 7.02
N ILE A 25 8.53 -6.00 6.06
CA ILE A 25 9.08 -4.63 6.06
C ILE A 25 8.33 -3.69 5.10
N CYS A 26 7.13 -4.08 4.67
CA CYS A 26 6.34 -3.26 3.77
C CYS A 26 5.81 -2.02 4.51
N PRO A 27 6.02 -0.79 3.99
CA PRO A 27 5.46 0.41 4.61
C PRO A 27 3.93 0.52 4.44
N TRP A 28 3.31 -0.40 3.68
CA TRP A 28 1.89 -0.40 3.35
C TRP A 28 1.04 -1.32 4.22
N HIS A 29 1.52 -1.64 5.42
CA HIS A 29 0.74 -2.36 6.41
C HIS A 29 -0.28 -1.42 7.09
N SER A 30 -1.50 -1.92 7.25
CA SER A 30 -2.53 -1.34 8.09
C SER A 30 -2.18 -1.54 9.57
N ASP A 31 -2.82 -0.79 10.47
CA ASP A 31 -2.70 -0.93 11.92
C ASP A 31 -3.20 -2.31 12.38
N VAL A 32 -4.17 -2.90 11.67
CA VAL A 32 -4.57 -4.31 11.87
C VAL A 32 -3.43 -5.27 11.52
N GLU A 33 -2.79 -5.10 10.36
CA GLU A 33 -1.66 -5.93 9.93
C GLU A 33 -0.46 -5.77 10.88
N TRP A 34 -0.16 -4.55 11.33
CA TRP A 34 0.88 -4.31 12.32
C TRP A 34 0.59 -4.98 13.66
N ARG A 35 -0.67 -5.03 14.11
CA ARG A 35 -1.05 -5.81 15.31
C ARG A 35 -0.79 -7.30 15.13
N GLN A 36 -1.08 -7.84 13.95
CA GLN A 36 -0.81 -9.26 13.64
C GLN A 36 0.69 -9.55 13.65
N ILE A 37 1.49 -8.70 13.02
CA ILE A 37 2.97 -8.81 13.03
C ILE A 37 3.51 -8.69 14.46
N LYS A 38 2.97 -7.76 15.26
CA LYS A 38 3.35 -7.55 16.66
C LYS A 38 3.00 -8.73 17.57
N ALA A 39 2.06 -9.59 17.17
CA ALA A 39 1.67 -10.77 17.94
C ALA A 39 2.76 -11.86 17.93
N ASP A 40 3.64 -11.88 16.92
CA ASP A 40 4.84 -12.70 16.88
C ASP A 40 6.05 -11.87 17.39
N PRO A 41 6.59 -12.15 18.60
CA PRO A 41 7.69 -11.36 19.16
C PRO A 41 8.98 -11.44 18.36
N GLU A 42 9.27 -12.56 17.70
CA GLU A 42 10.49 -12.72 16.91
C GLU A 42 10.38 -11.89 15.63
N GLN A 43 9.24 -12.01 14.93
CA GLN A 43 8.95 -11.20 13.76
C GLN A 43 8.98 -9.71 14.10
N TRP A 44 8.33 -9.31 15.19
CA TRP A 44 8.30 -7.92 15.64
C TRP A 44 9.69 -7.35 15.90
N GLN A 45 10.58 -8.12 16.53
CA GLN A 45 11.96 -7.68 16.76
C GLN A 45 12.72 -7.44 15.46
N ARG A 46 12.57 -8.31 14.45
CA ARG A 46 13.18 -8.12 13.13
C ARG A 46 12.66 -6.87 12.45
N VAL A 47 11.36 -6.64 12.48
CA VAL A 47 10.72 -5.47 11.87
C VAL A 47 11.14 -4.17 12.57
N VAL A 48 11.16 -4.13 13.91
CA VAL A 48 11.63 -2.95 14.65
C VAL A 48 13.10 -2.67 14.39
N ALA A 49 13.94 -3.70 14.28
CA ALA A 49 15.34 -3.53 13.90
C ALA A 49 15.48 -2.95 12.47
N ALA A 50 14.65 -3.41 11.53
CA ALA A 50 14.60 -2.86 10.18
C ALA A 50 14.12 -1.39 10.16
N ASP A 51 13.06 -1.05 10.90
CA ASP A 51 12.55 0.33 11.01
C ASP A 51 13.63 1.30 11.53
N ARG A 52 14.41 0.88 12.55
CA ARG A 52 15.54 1.66 13.06
C ARG A 52 16.66 1.81 12.03
N ALA A 53 16.97 0.76 11.27
CA ALA A 53 17.99 0.80 10.23
C ALA A 53 17.59 1.71 9.05
N LEU A 54 16.30 1.80 8.74
CA LEU A 54 15.78 2.65 7.65
C LEU A 54 15.84 4.15 7.96
N ARG A 55 16.10 4.58 9.20
CA ARG A 55 16.15 6.00 9.57
C ARG A 55 17.18 6.81 8.78
N HIS A 56 18.28 6.18 8.36
CA HIS A 56 19.40 6.89 7.73
C HIS A 56 19.79 6.26 6.39
N ILE A 57 18.83 6.23 5.47
CA ILE A 57 19.09 5.78 4.10
C ILE A 57 19.92 6.83 3.35
N PRO A 58 21.05 6.46 2.74
CA PRO A 58 21.85 7.40 1.94
C PRO A 58 21.04 8.03 0.81
N GLY A 59 21.07 9.34 0.69
CA GLY A 59 20.33 10.09 -0.33
C GLY A 59 18.91 10.48 0.06
N LEU A 60 18.47 10.20 1.30
CA LEU A 60 17.25 10.74 1.86
C LEU A 60 17.59 11.86 2.85
N ASP A 61 17.06 13.07 2.62
CA ASP A 61 17.30 14.23 3.49
C ASP A 61 16.56 14.14 4.84
N ASN A 62 15.61 13.21 4.96
CA ASN A 62 14.77 13.01 6.14
C ASN A 62 14.87 11.57 6.63
N GLU A 63 14.37 11.31 7.83
CA GLU A 63 14.27 9.95 8.35
C GLU A 63 13.14 9.16 7.66
N ALA A 64 13.42 7.91 7.27
CA ALA A 64 12.39 7.00 6.76
C ALA A 64 11.75 6.22 7.90
N PHE A 65 10.44 6.01 7.81
CA PHE A 65 9.62 5.27 8.78
C PHE A 65 8.76 4.23 8.06
N LEU A 66 8.59 3.06 8.67
CA LEU A 66 7.67 2.05 8.15
C LEU A 66 6.20 2.43 8.37
N HIS A 67 5.90 3.18 9.43
CA HIS A 67 4.54 3.56 9.76
C HIS A 67 4.10 4.85 9.06
N LYS A 68 2.87 4.89 8.53
CA LYS A 68 2.25 6.04 7.86
C LYS A 68 2.28 7.35 8.69
N ALA A 69 2.27 7.25 10.02
CA ALA A 69 2.33 8.41 10.92
C ALA A 69 3.74 9.03 11.06
N ARG A 70 4.78 8.40 10.49
CA ARG A 70 6.19 8.85 10.55
C ARG A 70 6.71 8.99 11.99
N ILE A 71 6.39 7.99 12.81
CA ILE A 71 6.92 7.82 14.16
C ILE A 71 7.50 6.42 14.28
N PRO A 72 8.43 6.17 15.23
CA PRO A 72 8.98 4.84 15.43
C PRO A 72 7.92 3.78 15.65
N LEU A 73 8.09 2.63 15.01
CA LEU A 73 7.09 1.56 15.03
C LEU A 73 6.79 1.06 16.46
N GLU A 74 7.75 1.20 17.36
CA GLU A 74 7.63 0.91 18.79
C GLU A 74 6.78 1.92 19.58
N GLU A 75 6.66 3.15 19.10
CA GLU A 75 5.88 4.24 19.71
C GLU A 75 4.45 4.32 19.15
N VAL A 76 4.15 3.58 18.08
CA VAL A 76 2.83 3.58 17.45
C VAL A 76 1.81 2.89 18.36
N ASN A 77 0.67 3.55 18.55
CA ASN A 77 -0.51 2.94 19.13
C ASN A 77 -1.44 2.44 18.00
N PHE A 78 -1.58 1.12 17.88
CA PHE A 78 -2.39 0.46 16.86
C PHE A 78 -3.88 0.25 17.26
N SER A 79 -4.38 0.98 18.27
CA SER A 79 -5.75 0.79 18.78
C SER A 79 -6.85 1.51 18.00
N ASP A 80 -6.50 2.49 17.16
CA ASP A 80 -7.48 3.33 16.45
C ASP A 80 -7.87 2.73 15.09
N GLU A 81 -8.85 1.83 15.09
CA GLU A 81 -9.33 1.14 13.88
C GLU A 81 -10.03 2.08 12.87
N ALA A 82 -10.63 3.18 13.34
CA ALA A 82 -11.35 4.13 12.48
C ALA A 82 -10.43 4.99 11.59
N ALA A 83 -9.15 5.14 11.96
CA ALA A 83 -8.15 5.90 11.20
C ALA A 83 -7.46 5.04 10.12
N ASP A 84 -7.84 3.77 10.00
CA ASP A 84 -7.12 2.74 9.26
C ASP A 84 -7.98 2.03 8.20
N ALA A 85 -9.10 2.66 7.80
CA ALA A 85 -9.92 2.15 6.72
C ALA A 85 -9.07 1.99 5.44
N GLU A 86 -8.79 0.74 5.06
CA GLU A 86 -8.13 0.42 3.81
C GLU A 86 -8.94 0.98 2.65
N ARG A 87 -8.27 1.81 1.83
CA ARG A 87 -8.88 2.36 0.64
C ARG A 87 -8.81 1.28 -0.44
N PRO A 88 -9.89 1.02 -1.20
CA PRO A 88 -9.97 -0.09 -2.17
C PRO A 88 -9.04 0.04 -3.39
N SER A 89 -8.08 0.98 -3.37
CA SER A 89 -7.11 1.17 -4.45
C SER A 89 -5.84 0.39 -4.17
N CYS A 90 -5.38 -0.39 -5.16
CA CYS A 90 -4.07 -1.05 -5.14
C CYS A 90 -2.87 -0.08 -5.29
N SER A 91 -3.09 1.24 -5.36
CA SER A 91 -2.03 2.23 -5.40
C SER A 91 -2.12 3.20 -4.22
N PRO A 92 -1.02 3.43 -3.48
CA PRO A 92 -0.96 4.50 -2.49
C PRO A 92 -1.11 5.91 -3.12
N TYR A 93 -0.97 6.01 -4.44
CA TYR A 93 -1.24 7.20 -5.24
C TYR A 93 -2.55 7.12 -6.04
N GLY A 94 -3.44 6.17 -5.74
CA GLY A 94 -4.80 6.18 -6.28
C GLY A 94 -5.45 7.53 -5.99
N CYS A 95 -5.84 8.24 -7.06
CA CYS A 95 -6.25 9.65 -7.06
C CYS A 95 -7.01 10.02 -5.78
N ARG A 96 -6.43 10.92 -4.97
CA ARG A 96 -7.02 11.46 -3.73
C ARG A 96 -8.20 12.42 -4.01
N SER A 97 -8.59 12.56 -5.27
CA SER A 97 -9.54 13.55 -5.76
C SER A 97 -11.00 13.25 -5.43
N GLY A 98 -11.31 12.13 -4.75
CA GLY A 98 -12.69 11.77 -4.39
C GLY A 98 -13.59 11.50 -5.60
N VAL A 99 -13.01 11.31 -6.78
CA VAL A 99 -13.72 10.78 -7.94
C VAL A 99 -13.69 9.27 -7.85
N ASP A 100 -14.88 8.66 -7.91
CA ASP A 100 -15.02 7.24 -8.20
C ASP A 100 -14.29 6.96 -9.51
N THR A 101 -13.09 6.40 -9.43
CA THR A 101 -12.33 6.01 -10.62
C THR A 101 -13.03 4.90 -11.41
N ASP A 102 -14.03 4.24 -10.80
CA ASP A 102 -14.95 3.33 -11.48
C ASP A 102 -15.86 4.04 -12.52
N SER A 103 -16.01 5.37 -12.41
CA SER A 103 -16.81 6.19 -13.34
C SER A 103 -15.97 6.86 -14.44
N ILE A 104 -14.64 6.81 -14.33
CA ILE A 104 -13.73 7.36 -15.34
C ILE A 104 -13.40 6.21 -16.29
N SER A 105 -13.97 6.26 -17.49
CA SER A 105 -13.54 5.36 -18.57
C SER A 105 -12.04 5.57 -18.76
N ALA A 106 -11.26 4.51 -18.54
CA ALA A 106 -9.83 4.55 -18.83
C ALA A 106 -9.65 4.98 -20.30
N PRO A 107 -8.77 5.94 -20.60
CA PRO A 107 -8.39 6.19 -21.99
C PRO A 107 -7.90 4.86 -22.56
N SER A 108 -8.35 4.53 -23.78
CA SER A 108 -8.00 3.22 -24.32
C SER A 108 -6.49 3.16 -24.51
N LEU A 109 -5.89 2.07 -24.03
CA LEU A 109 -4.46 1.77 -24.20
C LEU A 109 -4.05 1.61 -25.68
N PHE A 110 -5.00 1.69 -26.61
CA PHE A 110 -4.83 1.52 -28.05
C PHE A 110 -5.20 2.77 -28.86
N ASP A 111 -5.52 3.90 -28.21
CA ASP A 111 -5.62 5.18 -28.89
C ASP A 111 -4.20 5.74 -29.09
N ASP A 112 -3.77 5.76 -30.35
CA ASP A 112 -2.42 6.03 -30.87
C ASP A 112 -1.94 7.50 -30.67
N ASP A 113 -2.50 8.26 -29.74
CA ASP A 113 -2.21 9.70 -29.55
C ASP A 113 -1.10 9.96 -28.49
N TRP A 114 -0.35 8.92 -28.10
CA TRP A 114 0.68 8.99 -27.04
C TRP A 114 2.11 9.29 -27.56
N ILE A 115 2.36 9.22 -28.88
CA ILE A 115 3.63 9.63 -29.47
C ILE A 115 3.37 10.63 -30.61
N ASP A 116 3.25 11.90 -30.24
CA ASP A 116 3.59 12.98 -31.15
C ASP A 116 4.38 14.05 -30.38
N VAL A 117 5.56 13.64 -29.90
CA VAL A 117 6.63 14.59 -29.54
C VAL A 117 7.49 14.78 -30.80
N GLU A 118 6.91 15.37 -31.84
CA GLU A 118 7.69 15.91 -32.95
C GLU A 118 8.53 17.10 -32.47
N ARG A 119 9.75 16.74 -32.06
CA ARG A 119 11.02 17.30 -32.54
C ARG A 119 10.89 18.65 -33.24
N THR A 120 10.77 19.73 -32.47
CA THR A 120 11.04 21.09 -32.95
C THR A 120 12.42 21.54 -32.45
N ALA A 121 13.18 22.07 -33.40
CA ALA A 121 14.60 22.42 -33.34
C ALA A 121 14.93 23.63 -32.47
#